data_AF-A0A4P8PP54-F1
#
_entry.id   AF-A0A4P8PP54-F1
#
_cell.length_a   1.000
_cell.length_b   1.000
_cell.length_c   1.000
_cell.angle_alpha   90.00
_cell.angle_beta   90.00
_cell.angle_gamma   90.00
#
_symmetry.space_group_name_H-M   'P 1'
#
loop_
_entity.id
_entity.type
_entity.pdbx_description
1 polymer ?
#
loop_
_entity_poly.entity_id
_entity_poly.type
_entity_poly.pdbx_seq_one_letter_code
_entity_poly.pdbx_strand_id
1 'polypeptide(L)'
;MTSTTSKPLSRPPSSHGVYGISVTAELSGVGPQTLRLYERRGLIDPGRTDGGTRRYSPDDVERVRRIGELVDLGVNLIGVREILALEDERRELLEQRKHLTELRGRPGGGADHDSSQRDSS
;
A
#
# COMPACT_ATOMS: atom_id res chain seq x y z
N MET A 1 9.52 22.14 -33.92
CA MET A 1 9.10 20.75 -33.67
C MET A 1 9.21 20.51 -32.18
N THR A 2 8.06 20.48 -31.49
CA THR A 2 7.93 20.63 -30.05
C THR A 2 8.07 19.33 -29.28
N SER A 3 8.83 19.43 -28.18
CA SER A 3 8.61 18.76 -26.89
C SER A 3 8.91 17.27 -26.77
N THR A 4 10.12 16.99 -26.27
CA THR A 4 10.46 15.82 -25.45
C THR A 4 9.57 15.79 -24.20
N THR A 5 8.58 14.92 -24.15
CA THR A 5 7.88 14.59 -22.89
C THR A 5 8.68 13.52 -22.16
N SER A 6 9.48 13.96 -21.19
CA SER A 6 10.01 13.08 -20.14
C SER A 6 8.83 12.69 -19.25
N LYS A 7 8.36 11.44 -19.39
CA LYS A 7 7.38 10.84 -18.49
C LYS A 7 8.00 10.82 -17.09
N PRO A 8 7.39 11.43 -16.05
CA PRO A 8 7.87 11.20 -14.70
C PRO A 8 7.78 9.70 -14.43
N LEU A 9 8.86 9.08 -13.93
CA LEU A 9 8.79 7.74 -13.35
C LEU A 9 7.76 7.82 -12.22
N SER A 10 6.51 7.53 -12.55
CA SER A 10 5.44 7.38 -11.57
C SER A 10 5.95 6.36 -10.57
N ARG A 11 5.96 6.75 -9.29
CA ARG A 11 6.23 5.81 -8.20
C ARG A 11 5.41 4.55 -8.52
N PRO A 12 6.02 3.35 -8.58
CA PRO A 12 5.23 2.14 -8.74
C PRO A 12 4.13 2.15 -7.67
N PRO A 13 2.93 1.61 -7.96
CA PRO A 13 1.94 1.44 -6.90
C PRO A 13 2.64 0.70 -5.76
N SER A 14 2.36 1.10 -4.53
CA SER A 14 3.18 0.72 -3.36
C SER A 14 3.25 -0.80 -3.14
N SER A 15 2.35 -1.55 -3.78
CA SER A 15 2.27 -3.01 -3.85
C SER A 15 3.06 -3.67 -4.99
N HIS A 16 3.62 -2.92 -5.95
CA HIS A 16 4.37 -3.49 -7.06
C HIS A 16 5.82 -3.76 -6.67
N GLY A 17 6.23 -5.02 -6.78
CA GLY A 17 7.58 -5.46 -6.46
C GLY A 17 8.62 -4.92 -7.45
N VAL A 18 9.56 -4.12 -6.96
CA VAL A 18 10.66 -3.55 -7.78
C VAL A 18 12.04 -3.85 -7.20
N TYR A 19 12.15 -4.06 -5.90
CA TYR A 19 13.42 -4.24 -5.20
C TYR A 19 13.83 -5.71 -5.15
N GLY A 20 15.12 -5.99 -5.31
CA GLY A 20 15.70 -7.30 -4.98
C GLY A 20 16.05 -7.38 -3.49
N ILE A 21 16.34 -8.58 -3.00
CA ILE A 21 16.60 -8.82 -1.56
C ILE A 21 17.72 -7.95 -0.98
N SER A 22 18.79 -7.70 -1.73
CA SER A 22 19.90 -6.87 -1.25
C SER A 22 19.49 -5.41 -1.04
N VAL A 23 18.71 -4.86 -1.99
CA VAL A 23 18.19 -3.49 -1.89
C VAL A 23 17.18 -3.39 -0.76
N THR A 24 16.28 -4.36 -0.64
CA THR A 24 15.33 -4.42 0.49
C THR A 24 16.06 -4.46 1.83
N ALA A 25 17.13 -5.25 1.95
CA ALA A 25 17.92 -5.34 3.18
C ALA A 25 18.54 -4.00 3.56
N GLU A 26 19.15 -3.30 2.58
CA GLU A 26 19.70 -1.96 2.79
C GLU A 26 18.62 -0.96 3.20
N LEU A 27 17.50 -0.92 2.48
CA LEU A 27 16.42 0.03 2.75
C LEU A 27 15.75 -0.21 4.12
N SER A 28 15.55 -1.47 4.49
CA SER A 28 14.88 -1.84 5.74
C SER A 28 15.80 -1.87 6.96
N GLY A 29 17.13 -1.86 6.76
CA GLY A 29 18.10 -2.10 7.83
C GLY A 29 18.12 -3.54 8.34
N VAL A 30 17.38 -4.46 7.71
CA VAL A 30 17.27 -5.87 8.11
C VAL A 30 18.11 -6.75 7.20
N GLY A 31 18.98 -7.58 7.77
CA GLY A 31 19.89 -8.43 7.01
C GLY A 31 19.18 -9.43 6.06
N PRO A 32 19.78 -9.80 4.91
CA PRO A 32 19.15 -10.70 3.93
C PRO A 32 18.74 -12.08 4.47
N GLN A 33 19.47 -12.61 5.45
CA GLN A 33 19.11 -13.88 6.09
C GLN A 33 17.83 -13.76 6.92
N THR A 34 17.67 -12.64 7.62
CA THR A 34 16.48 -12.31 8.42
C THR A 34 15.27 -12.05 7.52
N LEU A 35 15.43 -11.37 6.38
CA LEU A 35 14.38 -11.27 5.36
C LEU A 35 13.86 -12.64 4.92
N ARG A 36 14.77 -13.58 4.60
CA ARG A 36 14.39 -14.96 4.24
C ARG A 36 13.71 -15.69 5.39
N LEU A 37 14.06 -15.39 6.64
CA LEU A 37 13.39 -15.96 7.81
C LEU A 37 11.95 -15.44 7.88
N TYR A 38 11.73 -14.14 7.72
CA TYR A 38 10.40 -13.54 7.73
C TYR A 38 9.53 -14.11 6.61
N GLU A 39 10.06 -14.29 5.40
CA GLU A 39 9.32 -14.97 4.31
C GLU A 39 8.96 -16.41 4.64
N ARG A 40 9.90 -17.22 5.16
CA ARG A 40 9.62 -18.62 5.52
C ARG A 40 8.58 -18.72 6.62
N ARG A 41 8.49 -17.70 7.46
CA ARG A 41 7.45 -17.57 8.48
C ARG A 41 6.18 -16.91 7.94
N GLY A 42 6.10 -16.55 6.66
CA GLY A 42 4.92 -15.91 6.06
C GLY A 42 4.58 -14.57 6.70
N LEU A 43 5.59 -13.82 7.16
CA LEU A 43 5.41 -12.44 7.66
C LEU A 43 5.47 -11.42 6.53
N ILE A 44 6.14 -11.78 5.43
CA ILE A 44 6.22 -11.01 4.19
C ILE A 44 6.05 -11.98 3.02
N ASP A 45 5.43 -11.53 1.93
CA ASP A 45 5.19 -12.32 0.73
C ASP A 45 5.52 -11.51 -0.53
N PRO A 46 6.82 -11.40 -0.89
CA PRO A 46 7.21 -10.63 -2.05
C PRO A 46 6.73 -11.30 -3.34
N GLY A 47 6.28 -10.47 -4.28
CA GLY A 47 5.97 -10.92 -5.62
C GLY A 47 7.18 -11.58 -6.29
N ARG A 48 6.93 -12.39 -7.32
CA ARG A 48 7.98 -13.01 -8.13
C ARG A 48 7.81 -12.64 -9.59
N THR A 49 8.93 -12.42 -10.28
CA THR A 49 8.94 -12.33 -11.75
C THR A 49 8.67 -13.70 -12.36
N ASP A 50 8.31 -13.75 -13.65
CA ASP A 50 8.18 -14.99 -14.42
C ASP A 50 9.43 -15.88 -14.35
N GLY A 51 10.63 -15.28 -14.27
CA GLY A 51 11.91 -15.98 -14.06
C GLY A 51 12.17 -16.44 -12.62
N GLY A 52 11.18 -16.41 -11.73
CA GLY A 52 11.26 -16.90 -10.34
C GLY A 52 12.01 -16.00 -9.35
N THR A 53 12.51 -14.83 -9.78
CA THR A 53 13.24 -13.89 -8.92
C THR A 53 12.28 -13.08 -8.06
N ARG A 54 12.58 -12.97 -6.75
CA ARG A 54 11.81 -12.19 -5.79
C ARG A 54 11.88 -10.69 -6.09
N ARG A 55 10.75 -10.03 -5.93
CA ARG A 55 10.58 -8.59 -6.09
C ARG A 55 9.76 -8.06 -4.91
N TYR A 56 10.43 -7.31 -4.05
CA TYR A 56 9.82 -6.65 -2.91
C TYR A 56 9.29 -5.29 -3.35
N SER A 57 8.11 -4.96 -2.88
CA SER A 57 7.44 -3.70 -3.08
C SER A 57 7.90 -2.67 -2.03
N PRO A 58 7.61 -1.37 -2.23
CA PRO A 58 7.75 -0.37 -1.18
C PRO A 58 7.01 -0.76 0.13
N ASP A 59 5.82 -1.36 0.03
CA ASP A 59 5.04 -1.80 1.20
C ASP A 59 5.74 -2.95 1.93
N ASP A 60 6.38 -3.87 1.21
CA ASP A 60 7.20 -4.93 1.83
C ASP A 60 8.36 -4.35 2.63
N VAL A 61 9.03 -3.31 2.12
CA VAL A 61 10.13 -2.65 2.84
C VAL A 61 9.64 -2.08 4.18
N GLU A 62 8.49 -1.41 4.16
CA GLU A 62 7.91 -0.82 5.37
C GLU A 62 7.44 -1.91 6.34
N ARG A 63 6.83 -2.97 5.84
CA ARG A 63 6.46 -4.15 6.64
C ARG A 63 7.67 -4.77 7.32
N VAL A 64 8.81 -4.87 6.62
CA VAL A 64 10.06 -5.40 7.21
C VAL A 64 10.59 -4.49 8.31
N ARG A 65 10.58 -3.17 8.12
CA ARG A 65 10.96 -2.22 9.19
C ARG A 65 10.08 -2.40 10.41
N ARG A 66 8.77 -2.48 10.20
CA ARG A 66 7.79 -2.70 11.27
C ARG A 66 8.03 -4.00 12.03
N ILE A 67 8.36 -5.08 11.32
CA ILE A 67 8.74 -6.35 11.95
C ILE A 67 9.99 -6.16 12.82
N GLY A 68 11.02 -5.49 12.29
CA GLY A 68 12.26 -5.20 13.02
C GLY A 68 11.99 -4.45 14.33
N GLU A 69 11.20 -3.37 14.27
CA GLU A 69 10.81 -2.60 15.45
C GLU A 69 10.11 -3.46 16.52
N LEU A 70 9.16 -4.31 16.11
CA LEU A 70 8.43 -5.18 17.04
C LEU A 70 9.35 -6.22 17.68
N VAL A 71 10.29 -6.76 16.91
CA VAL A 71 11.30 -7.69 17.42
C VAL A 71 12.24 -6.99 18.40
N ASP A 72 12.66 -5.77 18.12
CA ASP A 72 13.51 -4.96 19.01
C ASP A 72 12.80 -4.61 20.33
N LEU A 73 11.46 -4.51 20.30
CA LEU A 73 10.62 -4.39 21.50
C LEU A 73 10.43 -5.71 22.28
N GLY A 74 11.05 -6.80 21.82
CA GLY A 74 10.99 -8.12 22.47
C GLY A 74 9.75 -8.94 22.09
N VAL A 75 8.99 -8.53 21.07
CA VAL A 75 7.83 -9.30 20.59
C VAL A 75 8.33 -10.51 19.80
N ASN A 76 7.85 -11.70 20.17
CA ASN A 76 8.17 -12.91 19.41
C ASN A 76 7.45 -12.93 18.04
N LEU A 77 7.93 -13.75 17.10
CA LEU A 77 7.41 -13.76 15.73
C LEU A 77 5.93 -14.19 15.60
N ILE A 78 5.36 -14.88 16.59
CA ILE A 78 3.93 -15.17 16.62
C ILE A 78 3.17 -13.88 16.95
N GLY A 79 3.57 -13.19 18.02
CA GLY A 79 3.01 -11.90 18.39
C GLY A 79 3.15 -10.84 17.30
N VAL A 80 4.30 -10.81 16.59
CA VAL A 80 4.50 -9.94 15.43
C VAL A 80 3.44 -10.21 14.36
N ARG A 81 3.14 -11.48 14.06
CA ARG A 81 2.10 -11.82 13.07
C ARG A 81 0.74 -11.28 13.48
N GLU A 82 0.34 -11.50 14.73
CA GLU A 82 -0.95 -11.04 15.24
C GLU A 82 -1.06 -9.51 15.19
N ILE A 83 -0.01 -8.80 15.59
CA ILE A 83 0.03 -7.33 15.53
C ILE A 83 -0.09 -6.84 14.09
N LEU A 84 0.66 -7.44 13.15
CA LEU A 84 0.57 -7.05 11.74
C LEU A 84 -0.82 -7.32 11.16
N ALA A 85 -1.44 -8.46 11.48
CA ALA A 85 -2.80 -8.77 11.04
C ALA A 85 -3.82 -7.74 11.53
N LEU A 86 -3.72 -7.32 12.80
CA LEU A 86 -4.56 -6.27 13.37
C LEU A 86 -4.28 -4.90 12.74
N GLU A 87 -3.02 -4.59 12.43
CA GLU A 87 -2.65 -3.36 11.74
C GLU A 87 -3.23 -3.32 10.32
N ASP A 88 -3.15 -4.43 9.59
CA ASP A 88 -3.70 -4.63 8.24
C ASP A 88 -5.23 -4.46 8.25
N GLU A 89 -5.95 -5.13 9.15
CA GLU A 89 -7.41 -4.98 9.32
C GLU A 89 -7.79 -3.52 9.64
N ARG A 90 -7.05 -2.87 10.55
CA ARG A 90 -7.26 -1.46 10.86
C ARG A 90 -7.08 -0.58 9.63
N ARG A 91 -6.14 -0.90 8.73
CA ARG A 91 -5.90 -0.09 7.51
C ARG A 91 -7.09 -0.24 6.55
N GLU A 92 -7.54 -1.46 6.33
CA GLU A 92 -8.70 -1.73 5.49
C GLU A 92 -9.96 -1.01 5.99
N LEU A 93 -10.25 -1.10 7.29
CA LEU A 93 -11.39 -0.41 7.89
C LEU A 93 -11.32 1.11 7.73
N LEU A 94 -10.13 1.70 7.83
CA LEU A 94 -9.93 3.14 7.63
C LEU A 94 -10.15 3.55 6.17
N GLU A 95 -9.70 2.75 5.21
CA GLU A 95 -9.94 3.01 3.78
C GLU A 95 -11.42 2.86 3.43
N GLN A 96 -12.10 1.82 3.94
CA GLN A 96 -13.55 1.67 3.79
C GLN A 96 -14.31 2.87 4.37
N ARG A 97 -13.93 3.35 5.56
CA ARG A 97 -14.53 4.53 6.19
C ARG A 97 -14.34 5.80 5.35
N LYS A 98 -13.14 6.01 4.79
CA LYS A 98 -12.86 7.15 3.90
C LYS A 98 -13.77 7.09 2.67
N HIS A 99 -13.82 5.94 2.00
CA HIS A 99 -14.65 5.73 0.82
C HIS A 99 -16.14 6.04 1.10
N LEU A 100 -16.69 5.51 2.20
CA LEU A 100 -18.07 5.81 2.61
C LEU A 100 -18.32 7.31 2.87
N THR A 101 -17.33 7.99 3.45
CA THR A 101 -17.42 9.44 3.71
C THR A 101 -17.40 10.24 2.41
N GLU A 102 -16.60 9.84 1.42
CA GLU A 102 -16.55 10.45 0.08
C GLU A 102 -17.85 10.25 -0.69
N LEU A 103 -18.45 9.05 -0.61
CA LEU A 103 -19.77 8.77 -1.17
C LEU A 103 -20.87 9.65 -0.53
N ARG A 104 -20.84 9.79 0.80
CA ARG A 104 -21.79 10.63 1.55
C ARG A 104 -21.58 12.12 1.28
N GLY A 105 -20.34 12.54 1.07
CA GLY A 105 -19.94 13.93 0.82
C GLY A 105 -20.15 14.41 -0.61
N ARG A 106 -20.58 13.54 -1.53
CA ARG A 106 -20.92 13.92 -2.90
C ARG A 106 -22.30 14.62 -2.88
N PRO A 107 -22.40 15.95 -3.04
CA PRO A 107 -23.71 16.60 -3.15
C PRO A 107 -24.43 16.02 -4.37
N GLY A 108 -25.68 15.60 -4.18
CA GLY A 108 -26.50 15.06 -5.25
C GLY A 108 -26.53 16.02 -6.44
N GLY A 109 -26.07 15.54 -7.60
CA GLY A 109 -26.31 16.18 -8.89
C GLY A 109 -27.78 16.08 -9.25
N GLY A 110 -28.61 16.90 -8.60
CA GLY A 110 -30.05 16.90 -8.78
C GLY A 110 -30.72 18.08 -8.10
N ALA A 111 -30.53 19.28 -8.64
CA ALA A 111 -31.50 20.38 -8.55
C ALA A 111 -31.11 21.48 -9.55
N ASP A 112 -31.31 21.21 -10.85
CA ASP A 112 -31.67 22.23 -11.85
C ASP A 112 -32.73 21.59 -12.77
N HIS A 113 -33.82 21.15 -12.16
CA HIS A 113 -35.12 21.09 -12.82
C HIS A 113 -35.86 22.35 -12.36
N ASP A 114 -35.65 23.46 -13.07
CA ASP A 114 -36.62 24.54 -13.08
C ASP A 114 -37.50 24.37 -14.32
N SER A 115 -38.53 23.55 -14.15
CA SER A 115 -39.64 23.47 -15.09
C SER A 115 -40.69 24.50 -14.68
N SER A 116 -40.86 25.49 -15.56
CA SER A 116 -42.13 26.17 -15.86
C SER A 116 -42.64 27.17 -14.83
N GLN A 117 -42.70 28.46 -15.20
CA GLN A 117 -43.96 29.18 -15.49
C GLN A 117 -43.78 30.71 -15.64
N ARG A 118 -44.49 31.29 -16.65
CA ARG A 118 -45.07 32.65 -16.70
C ARG A 118 -44.05 33.79 -16.84
N ASP A 119 -44.10 34.74 -17.77
CA ASP A 119 -45.15 35.31 -18.62
C ASP A 119 -44.48 35.81 -19.91
N SER A 120 -45.19 35.78 -21.05
CA SER A 120 -45.22 36.85 -22.08
C SER A 120 -45.74 36.32 -23.42
N SER A 121 -47.05 36.51 -23.67
CA SER A 121 -47.62 37.17 -24.86
C SER A 121 -49.13 36.98 -24.88
#